data_AF-W0RIN0-F1
#
_entry.id   AF-W0RIN0-F1
#
_cell.length_a   1.000
_cell.length_b   1.000
_cell.length_c   1.000
_cell.angle_alpha   90.00
_cell.angle_beta   90.00
_cell.angle_gamma   90.00
#
_symmetry.space_group_name_H-M   'P 1'
#
loop_
_entity.id
_entity.type
_entity.pdbx_description
1 polymer ?
#
loop_
_entity_poly.entity_id
_entity_poly.type
_entity_poly.pdbx_seq_one_letter_code
_entity_poly.pdbx_strand_id
1 'polypeptide(L)'
;MRARRDAVVAASLAVAALAARDAGAQQPALGAVYGVVYDSLGHGPLARAYVQIVRADDLDGGRTVAADAAGAFRIDSLGPGRYLVGFFHPLLDLLRVEATPRVVDLGAGDGAVRVDLGVPDLARVRPVVCGSPQASTDSSGLLAGRVRDAVDGAPVPNATVVLTWSEVSVGARGLRTEHRRVPITTGRGGSFVLCGVPSGEELVASAAVPGRASGEVALELPPRGFVVRDLLLGDTASAARGTARLTGTVRDSDGRPVRGARAFVWGAAASATVDANGAFTLGGLPAGTRTLELRAIGFAARRVAVDLSTDRTGSVDVRMERTAVALGPVTVFGTPSRQSPLLTEFLDRQRHNAFGRFLTAADLDRAKPTVLSAALRDVPGLQITPDGHLGNMILGRGKLGSGTCQALLFLDGMPVPPGDRIDDFVDPQQVAGIEVYADPAYAPPQYASGRLTSCSIVLIWSRH
;
A
#
# COMPACT_ATOMS: atom_id res chain seq x y z
N MET A 1 -116.20 -37.46 15.15
CA MET A 1 -115.23 -38.38 14.52
C MET A 1 -114.13 -37.54 13.88
N ARG A 2 -112.85 -37.76 14.28
CA ARG A 2 -111.56 -37.38 13.65
C ARG A 2 -111.36 -35.91 13.20
N ALA A 3 -110.22 -35.23 13.35
CA ALA A 3 -109.00 -35.34 14.13
C ALA A 3 -108.17 -34.05 13.83
N ARG A 4 -107.52 -33.47 14.86
CA ARG A 4 -106.29 -32.62 14.86
C ARG A 4 -106.38 -31.22 14.21
N ARG A 5 -106.41 -30.14 15.02
CA ARG A 5 -105.30 -29.39 15.68
C ARG A 5 -104.44 -28.61 14.68
N ASP A 6 -104.69 -27.30 14.55
CA ASP A 6 -104.05 -26.18 15.28
C ASP A 6 -102.63 -25.92 14.74
N ALA A 7 -102.33 -24.87 13.96
CA ALA A 7 -102.38 -23.42 14.20
C ALA A 7 -100.94 -22.90 14.28
N VAL A 8 -100.53 -21.97 13.39
CA VAL A 8 -99.42 -21.04 13.68
C VAL A 8 -99.72 -19.69 13.02
N VAL A 9 -99.66 -18.65 13.86
CA VAL A 9 -99.83 -17.22 13.60
C VAL A 9 -98.45 -16.54 13.60
N ALA A 10 -98.42 -15.33 13.04
CA ALA A 10 -97.45 -14.23 13.25
C ALA A 10 -96.34 -14.10 12.20
N ALA A 11 -95.83 -12.95 11.78
CA ALA A 11 -96.18 -11.51 11.80
C ALA A 11 -94.83 -10.76 11.62
N SER A 12 -94.83 -9.76 10.75
CA SER A 12 -94.04 -8.52 10.84
C SER A 12 -92.51 -8.57 10.82
N LEU A 13 -91.93 -8.10 9.71
CA LEU A 13 -90.54 -7.69 9.53
C LEU A 13 -90.23 -6.38 10.29
N ALA A 14 -89.14 -6.38 11.06
CA ALA A 14 -88.44 -5.17 11.49
C ALA A 14 -86.94 -5.35 11.18
N VAL A 15 -86.38 -4.44 10.38
CA VAL A 15 -84.97 -4.38 10.00
C VAL A 15 -84.18 -3.70 11.12
N ALA A 16 -83.23 -4.40 11.72
CA ALA A 16 -82.25 -3.83 12.64
C ALA A 16 -80.90 -3.71 11.92
N ALA A 17 -80.41 -2.47 11.80
CA ALA A 17 -79.08 -2.16 11.28
C ALA A 17 -78.01 -2.60 12.31
N LEU A 18 -77.18 -3.58 11.96
CA LEU A 18 -75.94 -3.86 12.68
C LEU A 18 -74.88 -2.82 12.28
N ALA A 19 -74.50 -1.97 13.22
CA ALA A 19 -73.23 -1.26 13.16
C ALA A 19 -72.10 -2.28 13.39
N ALA A 20 -71.44 -2.71 12.32
CA ALA A 20 -70.16 -3.39 12.42
C ALA A 20 -69.14 -2.38 12.95
N ARG A 21 -68.70 -2.56 14.20
CA ARG A 21 -67.46 -1.94 14.66
C ARG A 21 -66.33 -2.66 13.95
N ASP A 22 -65.77 -2.05 12.91
CA ASP A 22 -64.46 -2.41 12.43
C ASP A 22 -63.47 -2.19 13.59
N ALA A 23 -63.15 -3.26 14.30
CA ALA A 23 -61.92 -3.34 15.06
C ALA A 23 -60.80 -3.37 14.02
N GLY A 24 -60.41 -2.19 13.54
CA GLY A 24 -59.15 -2.03 12.83
C GLY A 24 -58.07 -2.55 13.75
N ALA A 25 -57.55 -3.74 13.46
CA ALA A 25 -56.32 -4.20 14.05
C ALA A 25 -55.26 -3.16 13.66
N GLN A 26 -54.99 -2.25 14.58
CA GLN A 26 -53.98 -1.22 14.41
C GLN A 26 -52.66 -1.98 14.28
N GLN A 27 -52.24 -2.23 13.05
CA GLN A 27 -50.96 -2.87 12.78
C GLN A 27 -49.92 -2.06 13.55
N PRO A 28 -49.11 -2.71 14.41
CA PRO A 28 -48.11 -1.99 15.18
C PRO A 28 -47.30 -1.18 14.17
N ALA A 29 -47.20 0.13 14.40
CA ALA A 29 -46.45 1.00 13.51
C ALA A 29 -44.99 0.54 13.55
N LEU A 30 -44.62 -0.28 12.58
CA LEU A 30 -43.29 -0.84 12.48
C LEU A 30 -42.37 0.23 11.90
N GLY A 31 -41.31 0.53 12.64
CA GLY A 31 -40.23 1.40 12.21
C GLY A 31 -39.05 0.61 11.64
N ALA A 32 -38.05 1.36 11.18
CA ALA A 32 -36.79 0.85 10.71
C ALA A 32 -35.63 1.70 11.25
N VAL A 33 -34.46 1.08 11.43
CA VAL A 33 -33.21 1.78 11.69
C VAL A 33 -32.28 1.53 10.52
N TYR A 34 -31.68 2.59 9.97
CA TYR A 34 -30.76 2.49 8.85
C TYR A 34 -29.61 3.48 9.01
N GLY A 35 -28.52 3.27 8.29
CA GLY A 35 -27.39 4.18 8.34
C GLY A 35 -26.17 3.60 7.65
N VAL A 36 -25.02 4.18 7.93
CA VAL A 36 -23.73 3.71 7.44
C VAL A 36 -22.83 3.39 8.62
N VAL A 37 -22.09 2.29 8.53
CA VAL A 37 -20.96 2.00 9.42
C VAL A 37 -19.71 2.63 8.81
N TYR A 38 -19.08 3.54 9.54
CA TYR A 38 -17.96 4.34 9.07
C TYR A 38 -16.67 4.00 9.82
N ASP A 39 -15.59 3.80 9.07
CA ASP A 39 -14.25 3.76 9.62
C ASP A 39 -13.76 5.17 9.87
N SER A 40 -13.86 5.63 11.12
CA SER A 40 -13.27 6.92 11.51
C SER A 40 -11.74 6.92 11.48
N LEU A 41 -11.09 5.74 11.41
CA LEU A 41 -9.63 5.59 11.32
C LEU A 41 -9.15 5.64 9.86
N GLY A 42 -9.80 4.90 8.97
CA GLY A 42 -9.49 4.82 7.53
C GLY A 42 -10.22 5.84 6.65
N HIS A 43 -11.13 6.65 7.22
CA HIS A 43 -11.98 7.63 6.52
C HIS A 43 -12.77 7.04 5.34
N GLY A 44 -13.49 5.95 5.56
CA GLY A 44 -14.37 5.36 4.56
C GLY A 44 -15.43 4.44 5.17
N PRO A 45 -16.44 4.01 4.41
CA PRO A 45 -17.43 3.06 4.90
C PRO A 45 -16.83 1.68 5.21
N LEU A 46 -17.31 1.03 6.26
CA LEU A 46 -16.92 -0.31 6.67
C LEU A 46 -17.85 -1.36 6.07
N ALA A 47 -17.39 -2.00 4.99
CA ALA A 47 -18.09 -3.12 4.41
C ALA A 47 -18.08 -4.35 5.33
N ARG A 48 -19.16 -5.14 5.31
CA ARG A 48 -19.30 -6.39 6.08
C ARG A 48 -19.17 -6.24 7.60
N ALA A 49 -19.41 -5.03 8.13
CA ALA A 49 -19.61 -4.84 9.57
C ALA A 49 -20.92 -5.52 10.01
N TYR A 50 -20.87 -6.28 11.10
CA TYR A 50 -22.07 -6.90 11.69
C TYR A 50 -22.73 -5.90 12.63
N VAL A 51 -23.81 -5.28 12.19
CA VAL A 51 -24.61 -4.35 12.99
C VAL A 51 -25.58 -5.14 13.84
N GLN A 52 -25.53 -4.92 15.15
CA GLN A 52 -26.39 -5.58 16.11
C GLN A 52 -27.32 -4.54 16.73
N ILE A 53 -28.61 -4.83 16.74
CA ILE A 53 -29.63 -4.04 17.43
C ILE A 53 -30.29 -4.89 18.49
N VAL A 54 -30.50 -4.31 19.68
CA VAL A 54 -31.18 -4.97 20.77
C VAL A 54 -32.08 -3.98 21.50
N ARG A 55 -33.20 -4.46 22.04
CA ARG A 55 -34.10 -3.63 22.86
C ARG A 55 -33.44 -3.37 24.21
N ALA A 56 -33.52 -2.14 24.70
CA ALA A 56 -32.88 -1.76 25.96
C ALA A 56 -33.49 -2.45 27.18
N ASP A 57 -34.74 -2.91 27.07
CA ASP A 57 -35.50 -3.67 28.07
C ASP A 57 -35.48 -5.19 27.86
N ASP A 58 -34.90 -5.67 26.76
CA ASP A 58 -34.85 -7.09 26.36
C ASP A 58 -33.55 -7.36 25.60
N LEU A 59 -32.49 -7.66 26.37
CA LEU A 59 -31.12 -7.83 25.86
C LEU A 59 -30.88 -9.18 25.16
N ASP A 60 -31.78 -10.13 25.30
CA ASP A 60 -31.66 -11.48 24.72
C ASP A 60 -32.28 -11.57 23.30
N GLY A 61 -33.15 -10.62 22.94
CA GLY A 61 -33.86 -10.56 21.65
C GLY A 61 -33.14 -9.86 20.50
N GLY A 62 -31.80 -9.82 20.50
CA GLY A 62 -31.00 -9.05 19.54
C GLY A 62 -31.13 -9.53 18.08
N ARG A 63 -31.00 -8.59 17.13
CA ARG A 63 -30.94 -8.89 15.68
C ARG A 63 -29.62 -8.41 15.10
N THR A 64 -29.09 -9.17 14.15
CA THR A 64 -27.82 -8.87 13.47
C THR A 64 -28.03 -8.77 11.97
N VAL A 65 -27.44 -7.75 11.33
CA VAL A 65 -27.35 -7.61 9.87
C VAL A 65 -25.92 -7.29 9.46
N ALA A 66 -25.52 -7.66 8.24
CA ALA A 66 -24.23 -7.28 7.70
C ALA A 66 -24.38 -6.01 6.85
N ALA A 67 -23.47 -5.05 7.04
CA ALA A 67 -23.36 -3.87 6.19
C ALA A 67 -22.87 -4.25 4.78
N ASP A 68 -23.38 -3.56 3.76
CA ASP A 68 -23.04 -3.81 2.35
C ASP A 68 -21.64 -3.26 1.97
N ALA A 69 -21.30 -3.28 0.68
CA ALA A 69 -20.00 -2.79 0.19
C ALA A 69 -19.79 -1.28 0.39
N ALA A 70 -20.87 -0.51 0.53
CA ALA A 70 -20.87 0.91 0.85
C ALA A 70 -21.00 1.16 2.37
N GLY A 71 -20.89 0.11 3.19
CA GLY A 71 -21.06 0.17 4.65
C GLY A 71 -22.48 0.48 5.09
N ALA A 72 -23.45 0.47 4.17
CA ALA A 72 -24.84 0.77 4.49
C ALA A 72 -25.52 -0.44 5.13
N PHE A 73 -26.40 -0.17 6.09
CA PHE A 73 -27.22 -1.18 6.74
C PHE A 73 -28.66 -0.67 6.91
N ARG A 74 -29.59 -1.62 6.98
CA ARG A 74 -30.99 -1.36 7.31
C ARG A 74 -31.57 -2.54 8.10
N ILE A 75 -32.32 -2.22 9.15
CA ILE A 75 -32.99 -3.18 10.01
C ILE A 75 -34.46 -2.75 10.13
N ASP A 76 -35.35 -3.54 9.53
CA ASP A 76 -36.78 -3.26 9.42
C ASP A 76 -37.61 -3.96 10.50
N SER A 77 -38.92 -3.71 10.52
CA SER A 77 -39.86 -4.42 11.39
C SER A 77 -39.50 -4.30 12.87
N LEU A 78 -39.19 -3.07 13.30
CA LEU A 78 -38.94 -2.71 14.69
C LEU A 78 -40.21 -2.12 15.30
N GLY A 79 -40.64 -2.61 16.46
CA GLY A 79 -41.73 -1.96 17.20
C GLY A 79 -41.26 -0.64 17.82
N PRO A 80 -42.18 0.24 18.26
CA PRO A 80 -41.81 1.40 19.06
C PRO A 80 -41.07 0.98 20.33
N GLY A 81 -40.05 1.73 20.71
CA GLY A 81 -39.23 1.42 21.89
C GLY A 81 -37.83 1.99 21.81
N ARG A 82 -37.06 1.76 22.89
CA ARG A 82 -35.67 2.19 23.02
C ARG A 82 -34.73 1.04 22.66
N TYR A 83 -33.79 1.31 21.76
CA TYR A 83 -32.87 0.33 21.21
C TYR A 83 -31.42 0.75 21.44
N LEU A 84 -30.56 -0.26 21.63
CA LEU A 84 -29.11 -0.14 21.54
C LEU A 84 -28.66 -0.69 20.19
N VAL A 85 -27.90 0.11 19.45
CA VAL A 85 -27.36 -0.25 18.14
C VAL A 85 -25.85 -0.20 18.22
N GLY A 86 -25.22 -1.36 18.13
CA GLY A 86 -23.76 -1.52 18.08
C GLY A 86 -23.34 -2.18 16.77
N PHE A 87 -22.03 -2.30 16.57
CA PHE A 87 -21.52 -3.11 15.48
C PHE A 87 -20.24 -3.83 15.89
N PHE A 88 -19.99 -4.96 15.26
CA PHE A 88 -18.76 -5.70 15.32
C PHE A 88 -18.09 -5.66 13.95
N HIS A 89 -16.78 -5.44 13.94
CA HIS A 89 -15.97 -5.57 12.74
C HIS A 89 -14.65 -6.28 13.10
N PRO A 90 -14.17 -7.26 12.31
CA PRO A 90 -12.93 -7.97 12.60
C PRO A 90 -11.70 -7.06 12.81
N LEU A 91 -11.66 -5.88 12.16
CA LEU A 91 -10.61 -4.88 12.40
C LEU A 91 -10.64 -4.29 13.82
N LEU A 92 -11.81 -4.19 14.45
CA LEU A 92 -11.93 -3.64 15.81
C LEU A 92 -11.52 -4.65 16.87
N ASP A 93 -11.85 -5.92 16.66
CA ASP A 93 -11.36 -7.03 17.47
C ASP A 93 -9.83 -7.11 17.45
N LEU A 94 -9.22 -6.93 16.26
CA LEU A 94 -7.78 -6.85 16.08
C LEU A 94 -7.14 -5.74 16.91
N LEU A 95 -7.79 -4.59 17.00
CA LEU A 95 -7.31 -3.43 17.74
C LEU A 95 -7.70 -3.46 19.21
N ARG A 96 -8.50 -4.45 19.64
CA ARG A 96 -9.14 -4.48 20.97
C ARG A 96 -9.91 -3.21 21.28
N VAL A 97 -10.55 -2.64 20.25
CA VAL A 97 -11.38 -1.44 20.37
C VAL A 97 -12.83 -1.89 20.40
N GLU A 98 -13.54 -1.59 21.48
CA GLU A 98 -14.98 -1.77 21.52
C GLU A 98 -15.68 -0.54 20.92
N ALA A 99 -16.54 -0.78 19.93
CA ALA A 99 -17.40 0.28 19.40
C ALA A 99 -18.49 0.59 20.43
N THR A 100 -18.63 1.87 20.80
CA THR A 100 -19.67 2.28 21.74
C THR A 100 -21.06 2.17 21.09
N PRO A 101 -22.01 1.40 21.67
CA PRO A 101 -23.36 1.32 21.15
C PRO A 101 -24.07 2.67 21.19
N ARG A 102 -24.91 2.95 20.19
CA ARG A 102 -25.76 4.13 20.13
C ARG A 102 -27.15 3.80 20.63
N VAL A 103 -27.71 4.70 21.43
CA VAL A 103 -29.11 4.63 21.86
C VAL A 103 -29.99 5.25 20.79
N VAL A 104 -31.10 4.59 20.46
CA VAL A 104 -32.07 5.04 19.45
C VAL A 104 -33.47 4.85 20.01
N ASP A 105 -34.28 5.91 19.96
CA ASP A 105 -35.68 5.84 20.36
C ASP A 105 -36.54 5.82 19.08
N LEU A 106 -37.39 4.79 18.97
CA LEU A 106 -38.38 4.66 17.89
C LEU A 106 -39.77 4.96 18.45
N GLY A 107 -40.38 6.06 18.01
CA GLY A 107 -41.75 6.45 18.31
C GLY A 107 -42.79 5.68 17.49
N ALA A 108 -44.04 5.72 17.94
CA ALA A 108 -45.16 5.16 17.19
C ALA A 108 -45.41 6.00 15.93
N GLY A 109 -45.13 5.43 14.75
CA GLY A 109 -45.26 6.11 13.45
C GLY A 109 -43.93 6.63 12.89
N ASP A 110 -42.82 6.46 13.61
CA ASP A 110 -41.48 6.77 13.09
C ASP A 110 -41.12 5.72 12.03
N GLY A 111 -41.36 6.04 10.76
CA GLY A 111 -41.16 5.10 9.65
C GLY A 111 -39.73 4.57 9.56
N ALA A 112 -38.73 5.45 9.51
CA ALA A 112 -37.33 5.05 9.50
C ALA A 112 -36.42 6.10 10.15
N VAL A 113 -35.60 5.69 11.12
CA VAL A 113 -34.64 6.55 11.82
C VAL A 113 -33.21 6.27 11.34
N ARG A 114 -32.47 7.33 11.04
CA ARG A 114 -31.08 7.25 10.60
C ARG A 114 -30.11 7.22 11.79
N VAL A 115 -29.19 6.27 11.80
CA VAL A 115 -28.16 6.10 12.84
C VAL A 115 -26.84 5.71 12.19
N ASP A 116 -25.91 6.65 12.12
CA ASP A 116 -24.57 6.38 11.63
C ASP A 116 -23.69 5.85 12.78
N LEU A 117 -23.04 4.71 12.53
CA LEU A 117 -22.17 4.01 13.47
C LEU A 117 -20.74 4.20 13.01
N GLY A 118 -19.79 4.29 13.94
CA GLY A 118 -18.41 4.39 13.53
C GLY A 118 -17.43 3.96 14.60
N VAL A 119 -16.23 3.63 14.15
CA VAL A 119 -15.09 3.35 15.02
C VAL A 119 -14.78 4.61 15.85
N PRO A 120 -14.38 4.49 17.13
CA PRO A 120 -13.83 5.63 17.87
C PRO A 120 -12.68 6.27 17.10
N ASP A 121 -12.55 7.59 17.16
CA ASP A 121 -11.45 8.28 16.48
C ASP A 121 -10.08 7.84 17.04
N LEU A 122 -9.01 7.96 16.24
CA LEU A 122 -7.67 7.53 16.63
C LEU A 122 -7.18 8.14 17.96
N ALA A 123 -7.54 9.39 18.26
CA ALA A 123 -7.25 10.04 19.53
C ALA A 123 -7.90 9.34 20.73
N ARG A 124 -9.01 8.62 20.54
CA ARG A 124 -9.65 7.78 21.57
C ARG A 124 -9.09 6.36 21.61
N VAL A 125 -8.64 5.82 20.46
CA VAL A 125 -8.06 4.46 20.37
C VAL A 125 -6.62 4.42 20.86
N ARG A 126 -5.81 5.43 20.52
CA ARG A 126 -4.38 5.48 20.81
C ARG A 126 -4.05 5.33 22.30
N PRO A 127 -4.74 5.99 23.26
CA PRO A 127 -4.45 5.80 24.68
C PRO A 127 -4.77 4.39 25.19
N VAL A 128 -5.80 3.75 24.63
CA VAL A 128 -6.21 2.39 24.99
C VAL A 128 -5.21 1.36 24.47
N VAL A 129 -4.68 1.58 23.26
CA VAL A 129 -3.80 0.65 22.55
C VAL A 129 -2.31 0.86 22.85
N CYS A 130 -1.88 2.11 23.01
CA CYS A 130 -0.47 2.50 23.18
C CYS A 130 -0.08 2.88 24.61
N GLY A 131 -1.03 2.94 25.55
CA GLY A 131 -0.80 3.51 26.88
C GLY A 131 -0.74 5.05 26.88
N SER A 132 -0.35 5.63 28.03
CA SER A 132 -0.37 7.08 28.31
C SER A 132 0.10 7.99 27.16
N PRO A 133 -0.41 9.23 27.07
CA PRO A 133 -0.14 10.16 25.97
C PRO A 133 1.30 10.69 26.01
N GLN A 134 2.27 9.87 25.59
CA GLN A 134 3.71 10.20 25.68
C GLN A 134 4.42 10.33 24.32
N ALA A 135 3.71 10.38 23.20
CA ALA A 135 4.29 10.74 21.91
C ALA A 135 3.54 11.93 21.29
N SER A 136 4.30 12.91 20.82
CA SER A 136 3.81 14.16 20.21
C SER A 136 2.71 13.88 19.18
N THR A 137 1.64 14.67 19.28
CA THR A 137 0.33 14.44 18.66
C THR A 137 0.25 14.67 17.16
N ASP A 138 1.32 15.16 16.53
CA ASP A 138 1.17 15.78 15.22
C ASP A 138 1.81 14.99 14.07
N SER A 139 2.60 13.94 14.36
CA SER A 139 3.24 13.10 13.31
C SER A 139 3.46 11.63 13.67
N SER A 140 2.96 11.18 14.83
CA SER A 140 3.11 9.80 15.30
C SER A 140 1.86 8.95 15.03
N GLY A 141 2.06 7.85 14.32
CA GLY A 141 1.08 6.85 13.95
C GLY A 141 1.27 5.48 14.63
N LEU A 142 0.43 4.55 14.21
CA LEU A 142 0.22 3.23 14.79
C LEU A 142 0.18 2.18 13.68
N LEU A 143 0.95 1.11 13.84
CA LEU A 143 0.91 -0.06 12.96
C LEU A 143 0.43 -1.26 13.79
N ALA A 144 -0.63 -1.92 13.34
CA ALA A 144 -1.14 -3.13 13.98
C ALA A 144 -1.30 -4.27 12.99
N GLY A 145 -1.36 -5.50 13.47
CA GLY A 145 -1.62 -6.65 12.61
C GLY A 145 -1.46 -7.98 13.33
N ARG A 146 -1.57 -9.07 12.57
CA ARG A 146 -1.22 -10.42 13.01
C ARG A 146 -0.10 -11.00 12.16
N VAL A 147 0.76 -11.79 12.79
CA VAL A 147 1.68 -12.68 12.08
C VAL A 147 1.01 -14.04 11.92
N ARG A 148 1.01 -14.56 10.69
CA ARG A 148 0.38 -15.83 10.33
C ARG A 148 1.30 -16.66 9.46
N ASP A 149 1.06 -17.96 9.40
CA ASP A 149 1.72 -18.82 8.43
C ASP A 149 1.15 -18.59 7.02
N ALA A 150 2.01 -18.57 6.01
CA ALA A 150 1.61 -18.31 4.62
C ALA A 150 0.87 -19.48 3.96
N VAL A 151 0.95 -20.69 4.52
CA VAL A 151 0.34 -21.91 3.97
C VAL A 151 -1.04 -22.14 4.58
N ASP A 152 -1.14 -22.26 5.89
CA ASP A 152 -2.41 -22.62 6.57
C ASP A 152 -3.14 -21.41 7.20
N GLY A 153 -2.51 -20.22 7.22
CA GLY A 153 -3.07 -19.02 7.82
C GLY A 153 -3.13 -19.04 9.35
N ALA A 154 -2.54 -20.05 10.01
CA ALA A 154 -2.53 -20.18 11.45
C ALA A 154 -1.77 -19.02 12.11
N PRO A 155 -2.24 -18.51 13.25
CA PRO A 155 -1.55 -17.43 13.97
C PRO A 155 -0.19 -17.92 14.48
N VAL A 156 0.85 -17.08 14.33
CA VAL A 156 2.20 -17.39 14.81
C VAL A 156 2.50 -16.56 16.05
N PRO A 157 2.40 -17.13 17.26
CA PRO A 157 2.80 -16.44 18.49
C PRO A 157 4.33 -16.37 18.60
N ASN A 158 4.81 -15.45 19.46
CA ASN A 158 6.24 -15.25 19.73
C ASN A 158 7.11 -14.95 18.50
N ALA A 159 6.53 -14.52 17.37
CA ALA A 159 7.28 -13.99 16.26
C ALA A 159 7.87 -12.61 16.61
N THR A 160 9.08 -12.36 16.14
CA THR A 160 9.72 -11.04 16.25
C THR A 160 9.33 -10.24 15.02
N VAL A 161 8.58 -9.16 15.22
CA VAL A 161 8.29 -8.13 14.20
C VAL A 161 9.27 -6.99 14.40
N VAL A 162 9.91 -6.54 13.33
CA VAL A 162 10.87 -5.44 13.35
C VAL A 162 10.38 -4.38 12.38
N LEU A 163 10.25 -3.16 12.88
CA LEU A 163 9.96 -1.98 12.07
C LEU A 163 11.18 -1.08 11.99
N THR A 164 11.53 -0.63 10.79
CA THR A 164 12.66 0.25 10.52
C THR A 164 12.26 1.46 9.69
N TRP A 165 12.82 2.62 10.02
CA TRP A 165 12.66 3.86 9.27
C TRP A 165 13.85 4.80 9.48
N SER A 166 13.97 5.83 8.65
CA SER A 166 14.96 6.89 8.81
C SER A 166 14.29 8.16 9.33
N GLU A 167 14.75 8.68 10.46
CA GLU A 167 14.25 9.93 11.06
C GLU A 167 15.31 11.02 10.90
N VAL A 168 14.92 12.23 10.50
CA VAL A 168 15.84 13.37 10.44
C VAL A 168 15.68 14.20 11.71
N SER A 169 16.68 14.15 12.59
CA SER A 169 16.75 14.95 13.80
C SER A 169 17.53 16.25 13.57
N VAL A 170 17.02 17.37 14.09
CA VAL A 170 17.68 18.67 14.05
C VAL A 170 18.32 18.93 15.41
N GLY A 171 19.66 18.93 15.46
CA GLY A 171 20.41 19.23 16.68
C GLY A 171 21.25 20.51 16.54
N ALA A 172 21.88 20.91 17.64
CA ALA A 172 22.79 22.08 17.68
C ALA A 172 23.99 21.99 16.71
N ARG A 173 24.25 20.81 16.12
CA ARG A 173 25.32 20.55 15.13
C ARG A 173 24.80 20.28 13.71
N GLY A 174 23.53 20.60 13.42
CA GLY A 174 22.90 20.42 12.11
C GLY A 174 21.93 19.25 12.02
N LEU A 175 21.54 18.92 10.79
CA LEU A 175 20.64 17.80 10.44
C LEU A 175 21.38 16.47 10.59
N ARG A 176 20.75 15.51 11.26
CA ARG A 176 21.25 14.14 11.40
C ARG A 176 20.17 13.15 10.98
N THR A 177 20.52 12.18 10.15
CA THR A 177 19.62 11.08 9.81
C THR A 177 19.90 9.90 10.73
N GLU A 178 18.91 9.49 11.52
CA GLU A 178 18.97 8.37 12.45
C GLU A 178 18.15 7.20 11.89
N HIS A 179 18.74 6.01 11.85
CA HIS A 179 18.01 4.80 11.43
C HIS A 179 17.41 4.16 12.67
N ARG A 180 16.08 4.19 12.78
CA ARG A 180 15.34 3.61 13.89
C ARG A 180 15.02 2.16 13.57
N ARG A 181 15.13 1.30 14.57
CA ARG A 181 14.82 -0.13 14.49
C ARG A 181 14.11 -0.57 15.76
N VAL A 182 12.84 -0.94 15.64
CA VAL A 182 11.98 -1.28 16.78
C VAL A 182 11.52 -2.73 16.67
N PRO A 183 12.07 -3.64 17.49
CA PRO A 183 11.58 -5.01 17.59
C PRO A 183 10.39 -5.10 18.56
N ILE A 184 9.39 -5.92 18.23
CA ILE A 184 8.28 -6.31 19.09
C ILE A 184 7.98 -7.80 18.92
N THR A 185 7.53 -8.45 19.99
CA THR A 185 7.12 -9.85 19.96
C THR A 185 5.60 -9.98 19.89
N THR A 186 5.09 -10.82 19.00
CA THR A 186 3.64 -11.08 18.87
C THR A 186 3.06 -11.82 20.07
N GLY A 187 1.82 -11.50 20.45
CA GLY A 187 1.06 -12.23 21.48
C GLY A 187 0.57 -13.62 21.06
N ARG A 188 -0.22 -14.28 21.92
CA ARG A 188 -0.71 -15.67 21.71
C ARG A 188 -1.51 -15.88 20.42
N GLY A 189 -2.24 -14.86 19.96
CA GLY A 189 -3.00 -14.88 18.71
C GLY A 189 -2.22 -14.37 17.49
N GLY A 190 -0.89 -14.27 17.59
CA GLY A 190 -0.02 -13.68 16.56
C GLY A 190 -0.14 -12.16 16.42
N SER A 191 -0.93 -11.49 17.27
CA SER A 191 -1.17 -10.04 17.18
C SER A 191 0.03 -9.21 17.64
N PHE A 192 0.26 -8.08 16.98
CA PHE A 192 1.23 -7.06 17.36
C PHE A 192 0.67 -5.64 17.15
N VAL A 193 1.23 -4.69 17.88
CA VAL A 193 0.92 -3.26 17.80
C VAL A 193 2.21 -2.47 18.01
N LEU A 194 2.56 -1.58 17.09
CA LEU A 194 3.64 -0.61 17.22
C LEU A 194 3.05 0.80 17.24
N CYS A 195 3.45 1.58 18.23
CA CYS A 195 3.04 2.97 18.40
C CYS A 195 4.25 3.90 18.25
N GLY A 196 3.99 5.17 17.96
CA GLY A 196 5.08 6.15 17.83
C GLY A 196 5.81 6.06 16.48
N VAL A 197 5.12 5.56 15.46
CA VAL A 197 5.67 5.31 14.14
C VAL A 197 5.52 6.57 13.28
N PRO A 198 6.50 7.04 12.48
CA PRO A 198 6.28 8.24 11.68
C PRO A 198 5.19 8.03 10.63
N SER A 199 4.38 9.07 10.44
CA SER A 199 3.35 9.15 9.41
C SER A 199 3.83 10.00 8.23
N GLY A 200 3.34 9.71 7.02
CA GLY A 200 3.75 10.39 5.81
C GLY A 200 5.12 9.97 5.25
N GLU A 201 5.78 9.00 5.88
CA GLU A 201 7.02 8.40 5.40
C GLU A 201 6.85 6.91 5.13
N GLU A 202 7.71 6.35 4.27
CA GLU A 202 7.78 4.92 4.06
C GLU A 202 8.55 4.25 5.20
N LEU A 203 8.00 3.15 5.70
CA LEU A 203 8.59 2.30 6.71
C LEU A 203 8.80 0.91 6.13
N VAL A 204 9.74 0.16 6.71
CA VAL A 204 9.94 -1.24 6.37
C VAL A 204 9.65 -2.11 7.58
N ALA A 205 8.66 -3.00 7.46
CA ALA A 205 8.35 -4.02 8.42
C ALA A 205 8.89 -5.38 7.98
N SER A 206 9.33 -6.20 8.94
CA SER A 206 9.62 -7.62 8.72
C SER A 206 9.18 -8.42 9.94
N ALA A 207 8.83 -9.69 9.76
CA ALA A 207 8.48 -10.60 10.84
C ALA A 207 9.22 -11.93 10.65
N ALA A 208 9.69 -12.53 11.75
CA ALA A 208 10.41 -13.79 11.69
C ALA A 208 10.25 -14.65 12.95
N VAL A 209 10.36 -15.96 12.73
CA VAL A 209 10.65 -17.01 13.72
C VAL A 209 11.76 -17.90 13.15
N PRO A 210 12.40 -18.78 13.94
CA PRO A 210 13.38 -19.71 13.38
C PRO A 210 12.83 -20.49 12.17
N GLY A 211 13.53 -20.40 11.03
CA GLY A 211 13.18 -21.09 9.79
C GLY A 211 12.04 -20.48 8.96
N ARG A 212 11.33 -19.45 9.44
CA ARG A 212 10.25 -18.79 8.69
C ARG A 212 10.28 -17.28 8.84
N ALA A 213 10.06 -16.55 7.75
CA ALA A 213 10.05 -15.10 7.75
C ALA A 213 9.11 -14.51 6.69
N SER A 214 8.69 -13.27 6.91
CA SER A 214 8.24 -12.40 5.83
C SER A 214 9.45 -11.92 5.03
N GLY A 215 9.20 -11.25 3.89
CA GLY A 215 10.21 -10.37 3.30
C GLY A 215 10.32 -9.04 4.06
N GLU A 216 11.09 -8.13 3.49
CA GLU A 216 10.98 -6.70 3.81
C GLU A 216 9.71 -6.14 3.18
N VAL A 217 8.86 -5.54 4.01
CA VAL A 217 7.53 -5.07 3.64
C VAL A 217 7.49 -3.55 3.77
N ALA A 218 7.54 -2.86 2.65
CA ALA A 218 7.37 -1.41 2.57
C ALA A 218 5.92 -1.05 2.88
N LEU A 219 5.73 -0.12 3.81
CA LEU A 219 4.45 0.36 4.29
C LEU A 219 4.47 1.89 4.30
N GLU A 220 3.44 2.49 3.75
CA GLU A 220 3.21 3.94 3.84
C GLU A 220 2.14 4.18 4.90
N LEU A 221 2.47 4.94 5.94
CA LEU A 221 1.49 5.35 6.92
C LEU A 221 0.85 6.66 6.46
N PRO A 222 -0.49 6.73 6.35
CA PRO A 222 -1.15 7.97 5.98
C PRO A 222 -0.87 9.06 7.04
N PRO A 223 -1.00 10.36 6.71
CA PRO A 223 -0.71 11.47 7.65
C PRO A 223 -1.51 11.46 8.95
N ARG A 224 -2.61 10.68 9.02
CA ARG A 224 -3.38 10.45 10.25
C ARG A 224 -3.05 9.12 10.94
N GLY A 225 -1.97 8.48 10.54
CA GLY A 225 -1.13 7.65 11.39
C GLY A 225 -1.72 6.32 11.83
N PHE A 226 -2.42 5.58 10.96
CA PHE A 226 -2.78 4.20 11.29
C PHE A 226 -2.82 3.28 10.09
N VAL A 227 -2.23 2.08 10.25
CA VAL A 227 -2.27 0.99 9.27
C VAL A 227 -2.52 -0.32 10.01
N VAL A 228 -3.45 -1.14 9.50
CA VAL A 228 -3.52 -2.56 9.84
C VAL A 228 -2.90 -3.38 8.71
N ARG A 229 -1.87 -4.15 9.03
CA ARG A 229 -1.23 -5.04 8.08
C ARG A 229 -0.86 -6.36 8.74
N ASP A 230 -1.48 -7.44 8.30
CA ASP A 230 -1.04 -8.79 8.61
C ASP A 230 0.26 -9.11 7.85
N LEU A 231 1.14 -9.91 8.49
CA LEU A 231 2.40 -10.38 7.93
C LEU A 231 2.38 -11.92 7.87
N LEU A 232 2.50 -12.47 6.67
CA LEU A 232 2.58 -13.89 6.43
C LEU A 232 4.05 -14.34 6.43
N LEU A 233 4.34 -15.43 7.14
CA LEU A 233 5.66 -16.04 7.17
C LEU A 233 5.72 -17.20 6.17
N GLY A 234 6.70 -17.16 5.27
CA GLY A 234 7.08 -18.29 4.44
C GLY A 234 8.37 -18.94 4.93
N ASP A 235 8.69 -20.12 4.41
CA ASP A 235 9.93 -20.82 4.70
C ASP A 235 11.16 -20.05 4.18
N THR A 236 12.17 -19.83 5.03
CA THR A 236 13.40 -19.13 4.65
C THR A 236 14.33 -19.98 3.77
N ALA A 237 14.18 -21.31 3.73
CA ALA A 237 14.92 -22.16 2.80
C ALA A 237 14.60 -21.83 1.33
N SER A 238 13.41 -21.27 1.07
CA SER A 238 12.94 -20.83 -0.25
C SER A 238 13.13 -19.32 -0.47
N ALA A 239 14.00 -18.64 0.29
CA ALA A 239 14.00 -17.18 0.43
C ALA A 239 14.04 -16.37 -0.88
N ALA A 240 14.65 -16.88 -1.95
CA ALA A 240 14.72 -16.22 -3.26
C ALA A 240 13.98 -16.94 -4.40
N ARG A 241 13.56 -18.19 -4.19
CA ARG A 241 12.87 -19.04 -5.17
C ARG A 241 11.81 -19.87 -4.46
N GLY A 242 10.57 -19.77 -4.91
CA GLY A 242 9.46 -20.58 -4.40
C GLY A 242 8.50 -20.99 -5.51
N THR A 243 7.28 -21.38 -5.17
CA THR A 243 6.25 -21.81 -6.13
C THR A 243 5.05 -20.86 -6.21
N ALA A 244 5.03 -19.79 -5.40
CA ALA A 244 3.95 -18.82 -5.42
C ALA A 244 3.93 -18.05 -6.75
N ARG A 245 2.72 -17.60 -7.13
CA ARG A 245 2.47 -16.83 -8.34
C ARG A 245 1.68 -15.57 -7.99
N LEU A 246 2.03 -14.47 -8.65
CA LEU A 246 1.37 -13.18 -8.54
C LEU A 246 0.98 -12.71 -9.95
N THR A 247 -0.27 -12.32 -10.10
CA THR A 247 -0.78 -11.62 -11.28
C THR A 247 -1.13 -10.20 -10.89
N GLY A 248 -1.15 -9.28 -11.85
CA GLY A 248 -1.61 -7.94 -11.55
C GLY A 248 -1.81 -7.06 -12.76
N THR A 249 -2.47 -5.92 -12.51
CA THR A 249 -2.67 -4.87 -13.51
C THR A 249 -2.11 -3.54 -13.03
N VAL A 250 -1.60 -2.73 -13.97
CA VAL A 250 -0.90 -1.48 -13.68
C VAL A 250 -1.47 -0.38 -14.55
N ARG A 251 -1.98 0.67 -13.90
CA ARG A 251 -2.61 1.82 -14.55
C ARG A 251 -2.07 3.14 -14.02
N ASP A 252 -2.15 4.20 -14.81
CA ASP A 252 -1.80 5.55 -14.40
C ASP A 252 -2.96 6.27 -13.69
N SER A 253 -2.73 7.53 -13.33
CA SER A 253 -3.74 8.41 -12.73
C SER A 253 -5.01 8.57 -13.57
N ASP A 254 -4.91 8.39 -14.88
CA ASP A 254 -6.00 8.59 -15.83
C ASP A 254 -6.66 7.25 -16.21
N GLY A 255 -6.25 6.15 -15.57
CA GLY A 255 -6.76 4.80 -15.81
C GLY A 255 -6.14 4.10 -17.02
N ARG A 256 -5.14 4.70 -17.68
CA ARG A 256 -4.47 4.13 -18.85
C ARG A 256 -3.45 3.07 -18.42
N PRO A 257 -3.31 1.96 -19.16
CA PRO A 257 -2.28 0.95 -18.88
C PRO A 257 -0.85 1.51 -18.89
N VAL A 258 -0.03 1.13 -17.91
CA VAL A 258 1.41 1.51 -17.86
C VAL A 258 2.25 0.39 -18.48
N ARG A 259 2.30 0.37 -19.82
CA ARG A 259 3.09 -0.59 -20.59
C ARG A 259 4.59 -0.44 -20.31
N GLY A 260 5.31 -1.55 -20.23
CA GLY A 260 6.77 -1.55 -20.12
C GLY A 260 7.30 -1.31 -18.71
N ALA A 261 6.41 -1.10 -17.73
CA ALA A 261 6.79 -1.10 -16.33
C ALA A 261 7.44 -2.45 -15.95
N ARG A 262 8.45 -2.40 -15.09
CA ARG A 262 9.13 -3.57 -14.55
C ARG A 262 8.57 -3.86 -13.16
N ALA A 263 8.09 -5.07 -12.96
CA ALA A 263 7.57 -5.57 -11.70
C ALA A 263 8.57 -6.58 -11.11
N PHE A 264 8.98 -6.37 -9.87
CA PHE A 264 9.85 -7.30 -9.14
C PHE A 264 9.48 -7.34 -7.66
N VAL A 265 9.77 -8.46 -7.01
CA VAL A 265 9.46 -8.67 -5.59
C VAL A 265 10.76 -8.65 -4.80
N TRP A 266 10.80 -7.85 -3.72
CA TRP A 266 11.98 -7.75 -2.88
C TRP A 266 12.39 -9.10 -2.30
N GLY A 267 13.70 -9.37 -2.39
CA GLY A 267 14.29 -10.65 -1.97
C GLY A 267 13.89 -11.85 -2.85
N ALA A 268 13.25 -11.65 -4.01
CA ALA A 268 12.97 -12.72 -4.98
C ALA A 268 13.79 -12.51 -6.26
N ALA A 269 14.17 -13.60 -6.93
CA ALA A 269 14.93 -13.52 -8.19
C ALA A 269 14.05 -13.21 -9.42
N ALA A 270 12.72 -13.30 -9.28
CA ALA A 270 11.79 -13.17 -10.39
C ALA A 270 11.46 -11.70 -10.70
N SER A 271 11.42 -11.37 -11.99
CA SER A 271 10.93 -10.09 -12.51
C SER A 271 10.01 -10.33 -13.72
N ALA A 272 9.11 -9.39 -13.97
CA ALA A 272 8.19 -9.40 -15.09
C ALA A 272 8.13 -8.01 -15.73
N THR A 273 7.80 -7.98 -17.01
CA THR A 273 7.51 -6.73 -17.72
C THR A 273 6.01 -6.64 -17.93
N VAL A 274 5.45 -5.48 -17.64
CA VAL A 274 4.04 -5.17 -17.83
C VAL A 274 3.73 -5.05 -19.32
N ASP A 275 2.73 -5.79 -19.77
CA ASP A 275 2.35 -5.87 -21.18
C ASP A 275 1.58 -4.62 -21.68
N ALA A 276 1.14 -4.65 -22.93
CA ALA A 276 0.42 -3.54 -23.54
C ALA A 276 -0.97 -3.27 -22.94
N ASN A 277 -1.57 -4.26 -22.27
CA ASN A 277 -2.85 -4.14 -21.58
C ASN A 277 -2.67 -3.72 -20.12
N GLY A 278 -1.42 -3.55 -19.66
CA GLY A 278 -1.09 -3.21 -18.28
C GLY A 278 -1.02 -4.43 -17.38
N ALA A 279 -1.06 -5.65 -17.90
CA ALA A 279 -1.03 -6.87 -17.11
C ALA A 279 0.40 -7.42 -16.94
N PHE A 280 0.65 -8.10 -15.82
CA PHE A 280 1.87 -8.87 -15.60
C PHE A 280 1.60 -10.17 -14.87
N THR A 281 2.53 -11.11 -14.98
CA THR A 281 2.53 -12.35 -14.20
C THR A 281 3.95 -12.67 -13.74
N LEU A 282 4.10 -12.87 -12.43
CA LEU A 282 5.32 -13.29 -11.76
C LEU A 282 5.10 -14.69 -11.19
N GLY A 283 6.00 -15.62 -11.47
CA GLY A 283 6.02 -16.95 -10.87
C GLY A 283 7.35 -17.22 -10.18
N GLY A 284 7.45 -18.36 -9.49
CA GLY A 284 8.68 -18.73 -8.82
C GLY A 284 8.92 -17.95 -7.52
N LEU A 285 7.88 -17.36 -6.95
CA LEU A 285 7.99 -16.46 -5.82
C LEU A 285 8.01 -17.25 -4.50
N PRO A 286 8.80 -16.82 -3.51
CA PRO A 286 8.70 -17.34 -2.15
C PRO A 286 7.36 -16.95 -1.52
N ALA A 287 6.80 -17.84 -0.69
CA ALA A 287 5.62 -17.53 0.10
C ALA A 287 5.93 -16.50 1.21
N GLY A 288 4.88 -15.88 1.76
CA GLY A 288 4.94 -14.85 2.79
C GLY A 288 4.57 -13.46 2.26
N THR A 289 4.43 -12.49 3.18
CA THR A 289 4.20 -11.10 2.81
C THR A 289 5.51 -10.48 2.33
N ARG A 290 5.47 -9.82 1.18
CA ARG A 290 6.64 -9.19 0.54
C ARG A 290 6.29 -7.87 -0.12
N THR A 291 7.29 -7.10 -0.49
CA THR A 291 7.12 -5.88 -1.29
C THR A 291 7.19 -6.20 -2.78
N LEU A 292 6.13 -5.90 -3.50
CA LEU A 292 6.15 -5.72 -4.95
C LEU A 292 6.57 -4.28 -5.24
N GLU A 293 7.62 -4.10 -6.05
CA GLU A 293 8.03 -2.80 -6.56
C GLU A 293 7.79 -2.73 -8.06
N LEU A 294 7.14 -1.66 -8.49
CA LEU A 294 6.94 -1.32 -9.89
C LEU A 294 7.69 -0.06 -10.24
N ARG A 295 8.44 -0.13 -11.35
CA ARG A 295 9.21 0.98 -11.89
C ARG A 295 8.88 1.18 -13.36
N ALA A 296 8.71 2.44 -13.76
CA ALA A 296 8.47 2.82 -15.14
C ALA A 296 9.01 4.23 -15.39
N ILE A 297 9.50 4.48 -16.61
CA ILE A 297 10.02 5.80 -17.00
C ILE A 297 8.87 6.81 -16.96
N GLY A 298 9.12 7.97 -16.35
CA GLY A 298 8.12 9.04 -16.20
C GLY A 298 7.10 8.80 -15.08
N PHE A 299 7.29 7.77 -14.25
CA PHE A 299 6.45 7.46 -13.10
C PHE A 299 7.27 7.36 -11.81
N ALA A 300 6.63 7.69 -10.68
CA ALA A 300 7.20 7.43 -9.37
C ALA A 300 7.21 5.91 -9.13
N ALA A 301 8.29 5.40 -8.54
CA ALA A 301 8.34 3.99 -8.16
C ALA A 301 7.22 3.70 -7.17
N ARG A 302 6.49 2.60 -7.40
CA ARG A 302 5.36 2.21 -6.54
C ARG A 302 5.70 0.92 -5.82
N ARG A 303 5.67 0.97 -4.49
CA ARG A 303 5.86 -0.19 -3.62
C ARG A 303 4.53 -0.59 -3.00
N VAL A 304 4.24 -1.89 -3.02
CA VAL A 304 2.97 -2.45 -2.53
C VAL A 304 3.27 -3.73 -1.76
N ALA A 305 2.75 -3.83 -0.54
CA ALA A 305 2.78 -5.08 0.21
C ALA A 305 1.82 -6.11 -0.42
N VAL A 306 2.34 -7.27 -0.79
CA VAL A 306 1.59 -8.38 -1.39
C VAL A 306 1.74 -9.64 -0.54
N ASP A 307 0.66 -10.41 -0.45
CA ASP A 307 0.61 -11.69 0.27
C ASP A 307 0.73 -12.84 -0.72
N LEU A 308 1.80 -13.62 -0.57
CA LEU A 308 2.12 -14.71 -1.50
C LEU A 308 1.91 -16.05 -0.80
N SER A 309 1.08 -16.90 -1.40
CA SER A 309 0.79 -18.26 -0.96
C SER A 309 1.13 -19.24 -2.08
N THR A 310 1.47 -20.48 -1.72
CA THR A 310 1.72 -21.58 -2.65
C THR A 310 0.45 -22.17 -3.25
N ASP A 311 -0.70 -21.90 -2.64
CA ASP A 311 -1.94 -22.66 -2.86
C ASP A 311 -2.91 -21.85 -3.74
N ARG A 312 -2.68 -20.54 -3.84
CA ARG A 312 -3.49 -19.61 -4.62
C ARG A 312 -2.61 -18.60 -5.33
N THR A 313 -2.99 -18.27 -6.56
CA THR A 313 -2.36 -17.17 -7.29
C THR A 313 -2.83 -15.84 -6.69
N GLY A 314 -1.88 -15.01 -6.26
CA GLY A 314 -2.16 -13.65 -5.80
C GLY A 314 -2.58 -12.75 -6.96
N SER A 315 -3.37 -11.73 -6.67
CA SER A 315 -3.74 -10.67 -7.62
C SER A 315 -3.56 -9.31 -6.97
N VAL A 316 -3.05 -8.33 -7.74
CA VAL A 316 -2.89 -6.95 -7.28
C VAL A 316 -3.17 -5.95 -8.40
N ASP A 317 -3.93 -4.92 -8.09
CA ASP A 317 -4.14 -3.78 -8.99
C ASP A 317 -3.37 -2.58 -8.46
N VAL A 318 -2.49 -2.04 -9.30
CA VAL A 318 -1.58 -0.97 -8.90
C VAL A 318 -1.79 0.27 -9.75
N ARG A 319 -1.90 1.41 -9.07
CA ARG A 319 -1.94 2.74 -9.68
C ARG A 319 -0.58 3.41 -9.52
N MET A 320 0.03 3.83 -10.63
CA MET A 320 1.28 4.57 -10.64
C MET A 320 1.03 6.06 -10.88
N GLU A 321 1.74 6.90 -10.14
CA GLU A 321 1.67 8.35 -10.29
C GLU A 321 2.74 8.81 -11.27
N ARG A 322 2.36 9.73 -12.17
CA ARG A 322 3.30 10.33 -13.11
C ARG A 322 4.23 11.25 -12.34
N THR A 323 5.54 11.11 -12.55
CA THR A 323 6.50 12.08 -12.03
C THR A 323 6.41 13.32 -12.90
N ALA A 324 5.86 14.41 -12.36
CA ALA A 324 5.93 15.70 -13.03
C ALA A 324 7.38 16.17 -13.00
N VAL A 325 8.11 15.98 -14.10
CA VAL A 325 9.38 16.68 -14.30
C VAL A 325 9.02 18.14 -14.55
N ALA A 326 9.06 18.97 -13.51
CA ALA A 326 9.04 20.41 -13.68
C ALA A 326 10.35 20.83 -14.33
N LEU A 327 10.40 20.80 -15.67
CA LEU A 327 11.46 21.45 -16.41
C LEU A 327 11.33 22.95 -16.12
N GLY A 328 12.37 23.56 -15.55
CA GLY A 328 12.51 25.02 -15.62
C GLY A 328 12.41 25.43 -17.09
N PRO A 329 11.80 26.58 -17.42
CA PRO A 329 11.59 26.97 -18.82
C PRO A 329 12.93 27.03 -19.55
N VAL A 330 13.18 26.03 -20.40
CA VAL A 330 14.30 26.04 -21.32
C VAL A 330 13.92 27.04 -22.41
N THR A 331 14.49 28.24 -22.32
CA THR A 331 14.35 29.23 -23.38
C THR A 331 15.26 28.81 -24.52
N VAL A 332 14.72 28.09 -25.50
CA VAL A 332 15.49 27.62 -26.67
C VAL A 332 15.56 28.75 -27.71
N PHE A 333 16.73 29.34 -27.89
CA PHE A 333 17.11 29.96 -29.16
C PHE A 333 17.93 28.92 -29.95
N GLY A 334 17.31 28.24 -30.91
CA GLY A 334 18.06 27.30 -31.77
C GLY A 334 17.20 26.44 -32.68
N THR A 335 17.48 26.53 -33.98
CA THR A 335 16.92 25.80 -35.13
C THR A 335 16.88 24.27 -34.97
N PRO A 336 15.94 23.56 -35.64
CA PRO A 336 15.66 22.16 -35.37
C PRO A 336 16.77 21.23 -35.89
N SER A 337 17.44 20.52 -34.99
CA SER A 337 18.21 19.32 -35.32
C SER A 337 17.41 18.06 -34.92
N ARG A 338 17.52 16.98 -35.71
CA ARG A 338 16.84 15.69 -35.43
C ARG A 338 17.53 14.89 -34.31
N GLN A 339 18.19 15.55 -33.37
CA GLN A 339 18.93 14.93 -32.27
C GLN A 339 18.45 15.55 -30.96
N SER A 340 18.28 14.73 -29.91
CA SER A 340 17.93 15.25 -28.58
C SER A 340 18.93 16.34 -28.15
N PRO A 341 18.48 17.47 -27.58
CA PRO A 341 19.36 18.53 -27.08
C PRO A 341 20.45 17.99 -26.15
N LEU A 342 20.12 16.99 -25.32
CA LEU A 342 21.04 16.34 -24.39
C LEU A 342 22.16 15.55 -25.11
N LEU A 343 21.84 14.90 -26.23
CA LEU A 343 22.83 14.21 -27.05
C LEU A 343 23.78 15.21 -27.75
N THR A 344 23.26 16.38 -28.11
CA THR A 344 24.10 17.45 -28.69
C THR A 344 25.12 17.94 -27.66
N GLU A 345 24.70 18.12 -26.40
CA GLU A 345 25.61 18.50 -25.32
C GLU A 345 26.65 17.40 -25.02
N PHE A 346 26.26 16.11 -25.05
CA PHE A 346 27.21 15.00 -24.93
C PHE A 346 28.30 15.07 -26.00
N LEU A 347 27.91 15.23 -27.27
CA LEU A 347 28.84 15.29 -28.40
C LEU A 347 29.75 16.52 -28.31
N ASP A 348 29.24 17.64 -27.77
CA ASP A 348 30.03 18.84 -27.54
C ASP A 348 31.05 18.63 -26.41
N ARG A 349 30.64 18.06 -25.28
CA ARG A 349 31.56 17.72 -24.17
C ARG A 349 32.59 16.69 -24.58
N GLN A 350 32.22 15.71 -25.40
CA GLN A 350 33.17 14.73 -25.94
C GLN A 350 34.30 15.39 -26.73
N ARG A 351 34.02 16.49 -27.45
CA ARG A 351 35.02 17.22 -28.26
C ARG A 351 35.90 18.15 -27.43
N HIS A 352 35.37 18.70 -26.33
CA HIS A 352 36.01 19.79 -25.61
C HIS A 352 36.49 19.44 -24.20
N ASN A 353 36.02 18.34 -23.59
CA ASN A 353 36.41 17.94 -22.25
C ASN A 353 37.49 16.84 -22.29
N ALA A 354 38.72 17.21 -21.94
CA ALA A 354 39.87 16.30 -21.97
C ALA A 354 39.97 15.36 -20.74
N PHE A 355 39.17 15.58 -19.69
CA PHE A 355 39.29 14.89 -18.40
C PHE A 355 38.22 13.82 -18.19
N GLY A 356 37.10 13.90 -18.91
CA GLY A 356 36.10 12.84 -18.98
C GLY A 356 36.54 11.70 -19.92
N ARG A 357 36.11 10.48 -19.61
CA ARG A 357 36.18 9.35 -20.54
C ARG A 357 34.83 9.19 -21.23
N PHE A 358 34.84 9.16 -22.56
CA PHE A 358 33.63 9.04 -23.36
C PHE A 358 33.60 7.68 -24.06
N LEU A 359 32.47 6.99 -23.94
CA LEU A 359 32.13 5.82 -24.75
C LEU A 359 31.02 6.23 -25.71
N THR A 360 31.25 6.07 -27.01
CA THR A 360 30.25 6.39 -28.03
C THR A 360 29.33 5.21 -28.32
N ALA A 361 28.21 5.47 -28.99
CA ALA A 361 27.40 4.42 -29.60
C ALA A 361 28.23 3.43 -30.43
N ALA A 362 29.22 3.90 -31.20
CA ALA A 362 30.08 3.03 -31.99
C ALA A 362 31.02 2.15 -31.12
N ASP A 363 31.48 2.67 -29.98
CA ASP A 363 32.29 1.89 -29.03
C ASP A 363 31.45 0.79 -28.36
N LEU A 364 30.21 1.12 -27.99
CA LEU A 364 29.26 0.17 -27.41
C LEU A 364 28.81 -0.89 -28.43
N ASP A 365 28.55 -0.49 -29.68
CA ASP A 365 28.18 -1.40 -30.77
C ASP A 365 29.34 -2.35 -31.13
N ARG A 366 30.60 -1.91 -30.98
CA ARG A 366 31.79 -2.76 -31.16
C ARG A 366 31.97 -3.72 -29.99
N ALA A 367 31.79 -3.24 -28.76
CA ALA A 367 31.96 -4.05 -27.56
C ALA A 367 30.84 -5.08 -27.34
N LYS A 368 29.63 -4.83 -27.88
CA LYS A 368 28.43 -5.67 -27.74
C LYS A 368 28.21 -6.21 -26.32
N PRO A 369 28.19 -5.32 -25.31
CA PRO A 369 27.99 -5.74 -23.94
C PRO A 369 26.58 -6.34 -23.75
N THR A 370 26.47 -7.45 -23.03
CA THR A 370 25.17 -8.05 -22.69
C THR A 370 24.42 -7.28 -21.61
N VAL A 371 25.15 -6.53 -20.76
CA VAL A 371 24.64 -5.62 -19.74
C VAL A 371 25.51 -4.37 -19.71
N LEU A 372 24.94 -3.21 -19.35
CA LEU A 372 25.63 -1.92 -19.51
C LEU A 372 26.91 -1.81 -18.66
N SER A 373 26.90 -2.32 -17.43
CA SER A 373 28.05 -2.33 -16.53
C SER A 373 29.24 -3.12 -17.08
N ALA A 374 29.01 -4.08 -17.99
CA ALA A 374 30.10 -4.80 -18.66
C ALA A 374 30.92 -3.87 -19.56
N ALA A 375 30.30 -2.86 -20.18
CA ALA A 375 30.99 -1.85 -20.98
C ALA A 375 31.91 -0.95 -20.14
N LEU A 376 31.67 -0.88 -18.84
CA LEU A 376 32.39 -0.01 -17.90
C LEU A 376 33.58 -0.71 -17.24
N ARG A 377 33.75 -2.03 -17.41
CA ARG A 377 34.82 -2.79 -16.75
C ARG A 377 36.22 -2.32 -17.11
N ASP A 378 36.40 -1.92 -18.37
CA ASP A 378 37.70 -1.47 -18.88
C ASP A 378 37.89 0.05 -18.77
N VAL A 379 36.94 0.75 -18.14
CA VAL A 379 37.03 2.20 -17.97
C VAL A 379 37.94 2.54 -16.78
N PRO A 380 39.10 3.19 -17.00
CA PRO A 380 39.99 3.54 -15.90
C PRO A 380 39.33 4.50 -14.94
N GLY A 381 39.29 4.17 -13.64
CA GLY A 381 38.60 4.98 -12.64
C GLY A 381 37.41 4.30 -12.00
N LEU A 382 36.88 3.26 -12.65
CA LEU A 382 35.76 2.47 -12.14
C LEU A 382 36.22 1.08 -11.70
N GLN A 383 35.50 0.52 -10.74
CA GLN A 383 35.57 -0.87 -10.33
C GLN A 383 34.16 -1.44 -10.37
N ILE A 384 33.99 -2.54 -11.10
CA ILE A 384 32.71 -3.23 -11.21
C ILE A 384 32.75 -4.45 -10.31
N THR A 385 31.98 -4.41 -9.22
CA THR A 385 31.97 -5.47 -8.21
C THR A 385 30.60 -6.13 -8.18
N PRO A 386 30.51 -7.47 -8.14
CA PRO A 386 29.24 -8.16 -7.91
C PRO A 386 28.64 -7.74 -6.57
N ASP A 387 27.34 -7.42 -6.56
CA ASP A 387 26.63 -6.96 -5.35
C ASP A 387 26.09 -8.12 -4.47
N GLY A 388 26.36 -9.37 -4.83
CA GLY A 388 25.86 -10.57 -4.14
C GLY A 388 24.50 -11.08 -4.64
N HIS A 389 23.83 -10.34 -5.54
CA HIS A 389 22.49 -10.66 -6.05
C HIS A 389 22.42 -10.60 -7.59
N LEU A 390 23.23 -11.40 -8.30
CA LEU A 390 23.24 -11.52 -9.76
C LEU A 390 23.44 -10.19 -10.55
N GLY A 391 24.08 -9.16 -9.98
CA GLY A 391 24.49 -8.00 -10.78
C GLY A 391 25.54 -7.16 -10.13
N ASN A 392 25.66 -5.93 -10.62
CA ASN A 392 26.92 -5.21 -10.60
C ASN A 392 26.77 -3.83 -9.95
N MET A 393 27.68 -3.52 -9.03
CA MET A 393 27.84 -2.21 -8.44
C MET A 393 29.01 -1.48 -9.10
N ILE A 394 28.80 -0.21 -9.46
CA ILE A 394 29.82 0.65 -10.05
C ILE A 394 30.45 1.48 -8.95
N LEU A 395 31.71 1.22 -8.66
CA LEU A 395 32.49 1.92 -7.64
C LEU A 395 33.52 2.83 -8.30
N GLY A 396 33.76 4.01 -7.73
CA GLY A 396 34.88 4.87 -8.08
C GLY A 396 36.17 4.44 -7.36
N ARG A 397 37.32 4.93 -7.83
CA ARG A 397 38.60 4.76 -7.11
C ARG A 397 38.60 5.59 -5.82
N GLY A 398 38.73 4.94 -4.67
CA GLY A 398 38.86 5.59 -3.37
C GLY A 398 38.07 4.89 -2.25
N LYS A 399 38.28 5.32 -1.01
CA LYS A 399 37.43 4.95 0.14
C LYS A 399 36.85 6.23 0.74
N LEU A 400 35.55 6.23 0.98
CA LEU A 400 34.91 7.31 1.72
C LEU A 400 34.75 6.88 3.18
N GLY A 401 35.71 7.22 4.03
CA GLY A 401 35.72 6.75 5.42
C GLY A 401 35.74 5.22 5.53
N SER A 402 34.77 4.64 6.25
CA SER A 402 34.59 3.18 6.38
C SER A 402 33.71 2.54 5.29
N GLY A 403 33.18 3.32 4.34
CA GLY A 403 32.24 2.87 3.30
C GLY A 403 32.86 2.63 1.91
N THR A 404 32.12 1.93 1.04
CA THR A 404 32.43 1.77 -0.39
C THR A 404 32.11 3.06 -1.15
N CYS A 405 32.97 3.43 -2.10
CA CYS A 405 32.77 4.66 -2.88
C CYS A 405 31.96 4.39 -4.15
N GLN A 406 30.63 4.47 -4.04
CA GLN A 406 29.74 4.27 -5.18
C GLN A 406 29.80 5.45 -6.15
N ALA A 407 29.73 5.15 -7.45
CA ALA A 407 29.61 6.17 -8.49
C ALA A 407 28.23 6.83 -8.43
N LEU A 408 28.15 8.15 -8.62
CA LEU A 408 26.88 8.82 -8.92
C LEU A 408 26.54 8.55 -10.39
N LEU A 409 25.37 7.99 -10.61
CA LEU A 409 24.90 7.64 -11.94
C LEU A 409 23.82 8.64 -12.36
N PHE A 410 23.83 9.06 -13.62
CA PHE A 410 22.78 9.86 -14.24
C PHE A 410 22.37 9.22 -15.57
N LEU A 411 21.07 9.22 -15.86
CA LEU A 411 20.51 8.81 -17.14
C LEU A 411 19.74 10.00 -17.74
N ASP A 412 20.15 10.46 -18.92
CA ASP A 412 19.57 11.62 -19.61
C ASP A 412 19.46 12.86 -18.70
N GLY A 413 20.49 13.08 -17.88
CA GLY A 413 20.58 14.18 -16.94
C GLY A 413 19.82 13.97 -15.61
N MET A 414 19.08 12.87 -15.45
CA MET A 414 18.35 12.55 -14.22
C MET A 414 19.20 11.67 -13.29
N PRO A 415 19.31 11.99 -11.98
CA PRO A 415 20.09 11.19 -11.05
C PRO A 415 19.44 9.82 -10.82
N VAL A 416 20.25 8.78 -10.85
CA VAL A 416 19.87 7.42 -10.49
C VAL A 416 20.20 7.21 -9.00
N PRO A 417 19.24 6.78 -8.16
CA PRO A 417 19.45 6.54 -6.75
C PRO A 417 20.61 5.56 -6.45
N PRO A 418 21.42 5.80 -5.41
CA PRO A 418 22.46 4.85 -4.97
C PRO A 418 21.84 3.49 -4.61
N GLY A 419 22.48 2.40 -5.05
CA GLY A 419 21.97 1.03 -4.88
C GLY A 419 21.07 0.53 -6.02
N ASP A 420 20.62 1.41 -6.92
CA ASP A 420 19.96 0.98 -8.15
C ASP A 420 20.96 0.43 -9.17
N ARG A 421 20.61 -0.71 -9.78
CA ARG A 421 21.47 -1.43 -10.71
C ARG A 421 21.19 -0.99 -12.14
N ILE A 422 22.12 -0.25 -12.72
CA ILE A 422 22.00 0.31 -14.09
C ILE A 422 21.62 -0.74 -15.15
N ASP A 423 22.08 -1.98 -14.95
CA ASP A 423 21.83 -3.12 -15.84
C ASP A 423 20.34 -3.51 -15.90
N ASP A 424 19.54 -3.16 -14.89
CA ASP A 424 18.15 -3.59 -14.78
C ASP A 424 17.18 -2.66 -15.54
N PHE A 425 17.63 -1.47 -15.95
CA PHE A 425 16.77 -0.45 -16.57
C PHE A 425 17.37 0.24 -17.80
N VAL A 426 18.63 -0.02 -18.15
CA VAL A 426 19.24 0.50 -19.39
C VAL A 426 19.73 -0.64 -20.27
N ASP A 427 19.09 -0.81 -21.43
CA ASP A 427 19.58 -1.69 -22.49
C ASP A 427 20.76 -1.01 -23.21
N PRO A 428 21.94 -1.65 -23.32
CA PRO A 428 23.09 -1.09 -24.02
C PRO A 428 22.80 -0.66 -25.46
N GLN A 429 21.86 -1.31 -26.15
CA GLN A 429 21.48 -0.95 -27.53
C GLN A 429 20.72 0.38 -27.63
N GLN A 430 20.17 0.86 -26.52
CA GLN A 430 19.44 2.13 -26.43
C GLN A 430 20.34 3.29 -26.02
N VAL A 431 21.62 3.04 -25.73
CA VAL A 431 22.57 4.07 -25.31
C VAL A 431 23.24 4.71 -26.52
N ALA A 432 23.21 6.05 -26.55
CA ALA A 432 23.89 6.89 -27.53
C ALA A 432 25.32 7.23 -27.08
N GLY A 433 25.56 7.31 -25.78
CA GLY A 433 26.89 7.50 -25.23
C GLY A 433 26.95 7.47 -23.71
N ILE A 434 28.16 7.35 -23.18
CA ILE A 434 28.44 7.36 -21.74
C ILE A 434 29.62 8.30 -21.47
N GLU A 435 29.50 9.14 -20.45
CA GLU A 435 30.57 9.99 -19.92
C GLU A 435 30.96 9.46 -18.53
N VAL A 436 32.26 9.27 -18.29
CA VAL A 436 32.78 8.83 -17.00
C VAL A 436 33.80 9.83 -16.49
N TYR A 437 33.53 10.36 -15.30
CA TYR A 437 34.40 11.26 -14.57
C TYR A 437 34.90 10.54 -13.32
N ALA A 438 36.15 10.07 -13.39
CA ALA A 438 36.80 9.39 -12.27
C ALA A 438 37.17 10.33 -11.11
N ASP A 439 37.15 11.64 -11.35
CA ASP A 439 37.23 12.69 -10.35
C ASP A 439 36.06 13.66 -10.60
N PRO A 440 35.11 13.78 -9.65
CA PRO A 440 33.94 14.64 -9.77
C PRO A 440 34.26 16.11 -10.04
N ALA A 441 35.45 16.60 -9.69
CA ALA A 441 35.86 17.98 -9.93
C ALA A 441 35.91 18.36 -11.42
N TYR A 442 36.04 17.37 -12.31
CA TYR A 442 36.07 17.57 -13.76
C TYR A 442 34.73 17.28 -14.45
N ALA A 443 33.73 16.85 -13.70
CA ALA A 443 32.38 16.68 -14.21
C ALA A 443 31.71 18.06 -14.42
N PRO A 444 30.71 18.16 -15.30
CA PRO A 444 29.95 19.39 -15.47
C PRO A 444 29.33 19.85 -14.14
N PRO A 445 29.38 21.15 -13.78
CA PRO A 445 28.96 21.66 -12.47
C PRO A 445 27.54 21.26 -12.06
N GLN A 446 26.62 21.11 -13.02
CA GLN A 446 25.24 20.68 -12.77
C GLN A 446 25.12 19.24 -12.25
N TYR A 447 26.10 18.37 -12.52
CA TYR A 447 26.15 16.98 -12.05
C TYR A 447 27.09 16.81 -10.86
N ALA A 448 28.02 17.75 -10.67
CA ALA A 448 28.81 17.92 -9.46
C ALA A 448 27.95 18.56 -8.36
N SER A 449 26.87 17.88 -7.94
CA SER A 449 26.10 18.32 -6.78
C SER A 449 27.01 18.40 -5.55
N GLY A 450 26.81 19.37 -4.65
CA GLY A 450 27.61 19.56 -3.42
C GLY A 450 27.63 18.38 -2.43
N ARG A 451 27.11 17.21 -2.82
CA ARG A 451 27.31 15.91 -2.18
C ARG A 451 28.68 15.36 -2.57
N LEU A 452 29.73 15.85 -1.90
CA LEU A 452 31.13 15.42 -2.03
C LEU A 452 31.40 13.97 -1.54
N THR A 453 30.37 13.12 -1.49
CA THR A 453 30.47 11.75 -0.94
C THR A 453 30.69 10.69 -2.02
N SER A 454 30.70 11.04 -3.30
CA SER A 454 30.99 10.09 -4.39
C SER A 454 32.35 10.33 -5.01
N CYS A 455 33.07 9.25 -5.35
CA CYS A 455 34.41 9.33 -5.95
C CYS A 455 34.38 9.31 -7.48
N SER A 456 33.23 9.13 -8.12
CA SER A 456 33.09 9.17 -9.57
C SER A 456 31.67 9.52 -9.99
N ILE A 457 31.53 10.09 -11.19
CA ILE A 457 30.25 10.41 -11.83
C ILE A 457 30.20 9.68 -13.17
N VAL A 458 29.07 9.02 -13.47
CA VAL A 458 28.80 8.38 -14.76
C VAL A 458 27.51 8.95 -15.32
N LEU A 459 27.59 9.57 -16.50
CA LEU A 459 26.44 10.11 -17.23
C LEU A 459 26.14 9.21 -18.41
N ILE A 460 24.88 8.81 -18.58
CA ILE A 460 24.44 7.91 -19.65
C ILE A 460 23.41 8.66 -20.48
N TRP A 461 23.57 8.62 -21.79
CA TRP A 461 22.71 9.30 -22.75
C TRP A 461 22.04 8.28 -23.64
N SER A 462 20.72 8.32 -23.72
CA SER A 462 19.94 7.42 -24.57
C SER A 462 19.84 7.95 -26.01
N ARG A 463 19.47 7.06 -26.94
CA ARG A 463 19.29 7.38 -28.38
C ARG A 463 17.99 8.15 -28.67
N HIS A 464 17.05 8.24 -27.72
CA HIS A 464 15.67 8.70 -27.97
C HIS A 464 15.16 9.69 -26.94
#